data_AF-M1DS62-F1
#
_entry.id   AF-M1DS62-F1
#
_cell.length_a   1.000
_cell.length_b   1.000
_cell.length_c   1.000
_cell.angle_alpha   90.00
_cell.angle_beta   90.00
_cell.angle_gamma   90.00
#
_symmetry.space_group_name_H-M   'P 1'
#
loop_
_entity.id
_entity.type
_entity.pdbx_description
1 polymer ?
#
loop_
_entity_poly.entity_id
_entity_poly.type
_entity_poly.pdbx_seq_one_letter_code
_entity_poly.pdbx_strand_id
1 'polypeptide(L)'
;MSGFTLVTLRWYHGGVLDLSSGQLVYSGGQVTEFLDVDVDRLSYFELRGYIKELGYTTTCTFSIKPPNSGILEDIHNDMDILDLSCSLEDGDIVEVYVKHLIDDAVVDPTLFLLENVPHGDMEESGSTFNKVNEQVG
;
A
#
# COMPACT_ATOMS: atom_id res chain seq x y z
N MET A 1 6.72 -5.12 38.65
CA MET A 1 6.18 -5.91 37.53
C MET A 1 7.06 -5.58 36.34
N SER A 2 7.87 -6.52 35.83
CA SER A 2 8.35 -6.38 34.45
C SER A 2 7.25 -6.98 33.58
N GLY A 3 6.24 -6.16 33.29
CA GLY A 3 5.23 -6.50 32.29
C GLY A 3 5.83 -6.28 30.91
N PHE A 4 5.36 -7.05 29.93
CA PHE A 4 5.53 -6.67 28.53
C PHE A 4 4.84 -5.32 28.33
N THR A 5 5.48 -4.40 27.62
CA THR A 5 4.82 -3.20 27.13
C THR A 5 4.11 -3.58 25.85
N LEU A 6 2.78 -3.46 25.81
CA LEU A 6 1.98 -3.78 24.65
C LEU A 6 1.43 -2.50 24.02
N VAL A 7 1.52 -2.38 22.70
CA VAL A 7 1.02 -1.22 21.96
C VAL A 7 0.07 -1.64 20.85
N THR A 8 -0.72 -0.68 20.38
CA THR A 8 -1.50 -0.81 19.14
C THR A 8 -0.75 -0.14 17.99
N LEU A 9 -0.49 -0.89 16.92
CA LEU A 9 -0.01 -0.31 15.67
C LEU A 9 -1.22 0.01 14.78
N ARG A 10 -1.46 1.29 14.52
CA ARG A 10 -2.53 1.77 13.63
C ARG A 10 -1.95 2.14 12.27
N TRP A 11 -2.19 1.30 11.28
CA TRP A 11 -1.67 1.43 9.92
C TRP A 11 -2.63 2.17 9.02
N TYR A 12 -2.18 3.29 8.45
CA TYR A 12 -2.84 4.03 7.39
C TYR A 12 -2.21 3.63 6.06
N HIS A 13 -2.98 2.99 5.17
CA HIS A 13 -2.46 2.45 3.91
C HIS A 13 -3.44 2.57 2.73
N GLY A 14 -2.91 2.60 1.50
CA GLY A 14 -3.72 2.67 0.27
C GLY A 14 -4.25 4.07 -0.10
N GLY A 15 -4.00 5.08 0.72
CA GLY A 15 -4.34 6.48 0.48
C GLY A 15 -3.13 7.41 0.45
N VAL A 16 -3.39 8.71 0.56
CA VAL A 16 -2.40 9.79 0.49
C VAL A 16 -2.37 10.54 1.83
N LEU A 17 -1.16 10.83 2.30
CA LEU A 17 -0.93 11.68 3.46
C LEU A 17 -0.53 13.10 2.99
N ASP A 18 -1.40 14.07 3.24
CA ASP A 18 -1.13 15.48 2.96
C ASP A 18 -0.56 16.17 4.20
N LEU A 19 0.56 16.87 4.01
CA LEU A 19 1.26 17.67 5.03
C LEU A 19 1.30 19.17 4.66
N SER A 20 0.76 19.56 3.50
CA SER A 20 0.88 20.92 2.94
C SER A 20 0.23 21.99 3.80
N SER A 21 -0.82 21.63 4.55
CA SER A 21 -1.57 22.51 5.45
C SER A 21 -0.92 22.66 6.83
N GLY A 22 0.19 21.98 7.10
CA GLY A 22 0.79 21.87 8.44
C GLY A 22 0.03 20.93 9.38
N GLN A 23 -1.02 20.27 8.91
CA GLN A 23 -1.72 19.20 9.61
C GLN A 23 -1.50 17.87 8.88
N LEU A 24 -1.40 16.77 9.63
CA LEU A 24 -1.46 15.43 9.05
C LEU A 24 -2.91 15.13 8.65
N VAL A 25 -3.19 15.15 7.34
CA VAL A 25 -4.49 14.77 6.79
C VAL A 25 -4.33 13.54 5.92
N TYR A 26 -4.91 12.42 6.35
CA TYR A 26 -4.92 11.19 5.59
C TYR A 26 -6.22 11.03 4.81
N SER A 27 -6.16 10.71 3.51
CA SER A 27 -7.35 10.63 2.65
C SER A 27 -7.26 9.48 1.64
N GLY A 28 -8.42 8.91 1.30
CA GLY A 28 -8.55 7.92 0.22
C GLY A 28 -8.02 6.51 0.52
N GLY A 29 -7.57 6.24 1.75
CA GLY A 29 -7.03 4.95 2.17
C GLY A 29 -7.86 4.21 3.21
N GLN A 30 -7.25 3.19 3.81
CA GLN A 30 -7.80 2.35 4.86
C GLN A 30 -6.97 2.48 6.15
N VAL A 31 -7.60 2.11 7.27
CA VAL A 31 -6.96 2.02 8.57
C VAL A 31 -7.09 0.59 9.07
N THR A 32 -5.96 -0.05 9.39
CA THR A 32 -5.88 -1.40 9.96
C THR A 32 -5.12 -1.35 11.28
N GLU A 33 -5.63 -2.02 12.31
CA GLU A 33 -4.99 -2.06 13.63
C GLU A 33 -4.45 -3.46 13.94
N PHE A 34 -3.21 -3.50 14.43
CA PHE A 34 -2.64 -4.68 15.08
C PHE A 34 -2.55 -4.39 16.57
N LEU A 35 -3.28 -5.19 17.35
CA LEU A 35 -3.42 -5.03 18.79
C LEU A 35 -2.38 -5.87 19.54
N ASP A 36 -2.11 -5.47 20.78
CA ASP A 36 -1.27 -6.21 21.72
C ASP A 36 0.13 -6.56 21.15
N VAL A 37 0.73 -5.61 20.42
CA VAL A 37 2.07 -5.77 19.84
C VAL A 37 3.11 -5.53 20.93
N ASP A 38 3.93 -6.55 21.17
CA ASP A 38 5.03 -6.49 22.14
C ASP A 38 6.12 -5.55 21.65
N VAL A 39 6.37 -4.49 22.42
CA VAL A 39 7.39 -3.46 22.11
C VAL A 39 8.78 -4.08 21.96
N ASP A 40 9.09 -5.15 22.70
CA ASP A 40 10.40 -5.83 22.61
C ASP A 40 10.59 -6.59 21.28
N ARG A 41 9.52 -6.79 20.51
CA ARG A 41 9.55 -7.45 19.19
C ARG A 41 9.62 -6.45 18.04
N LEU A 42 9.35 -5.17 18.32
CA LEU A 42 9.42 -4.13 17.30
C LEU A 42 10.83 -4.06 16.72
N SER A 43 10.89 -4.25 15.40
CA SER A 43 12.07 -4.05 14.58
C SER A 43 11.65 -3.51 13.23
N TYR A 44 12.59 -2.92 12.49
CA TYR A 44 12.33 -2.47 11.13
C TYR A 44 11.82 -3.61 10.25
N PHE A 45 12.40 -4.80 10.41
CA PHE A 45 11.99 -5.99 9.66
C PHE A 45 10.57 -6.46 10.02
N GLU A 46 10.18 -6.37 11.29
CA GLU A 46 8.84 -6.73 11.73
C GLU A 46 7.79 -5.77 11.14
N LEU A 47 8.05 -4.47 11.14
CA LEU A 47 7.20 -3.47 10.48
C LEU A 47 7.11 -3.67 8.96
N ARG A 48 8.23 -4.03 8.31
CA ARG A 48 8.22 -4.45 6.89
C ARG A 48 7.45 -5.75 6.67
N GLY A 49 7.35 -6.61 7.68
CA GLY A 49 6.49 -7.79 7.70
C GLY A 49 5.02 -7.42 7.63
N TYR A 50 4.57 -6.49 8.47
CA TYR A 50 3.19 -6.00 8.45
C TYR A 50 2.80 -5.38 7.10
N ILE A 51 3.69 -4.64 6.45
CA ILE A 51 3.46 -4.12 5.08
C ILE A 51 3.13 -5.26 4.10
N LYS A 52 3.83 -6.39 4.18
CA LYS A 52 3.55 -7.56 3.35
C LYS A 52 2.22 -8.21 3.73
N GLU A 53 1.91 -8.29 5.02
CA GLU A 53 0.66 -8.86 5.52
C GLU A 53 -0.56 -8.04 5.04
N LEU A 54 -0.42 -6.72 4.96
CA LEU A 54 -1.40 -5.81 4.38
C LEU A 54 -1.49 -5.91 2.83
N GLY A 55 -0.68 -6.75 2.19
CA GLY A 55 -0.71 -7.00 0.74
C GLY A 55 0.18 -6.08 -0.10
N TYR A 56 1.06 -5.29 0.53
CA TYR A 56 1.93 -4.35 -0.17
C TYR A 56 3.32 -4.94 -0.47
N THR A 57 3.96 -4.38 -1.49
CA THR A 57 5.30 -4.79 -1.92
C THR A 57 6.36 -4.30 -0.93
N THR A 58 7.53 -4.96 -0.93
CA THR A 58 8.69 -4.52 -0.14
C THR A 58 9.27 -3.19 -0.60
N THR A 59 8.84 -2.65 -1.74
CA THR A 59 9.27 -1.33 -2.22
C THR A 59 8.54 -0.20 -1.50
N CYS A 60 7.42 -0.46 -0.82
CA CYS A 60 6.76 0.55 0.00
C CYS A 60 7.64 0.93 1.20
N THR A 61 7.64 2.22 1.52
CA THR A 61 8.25 2.76 2.74
C THR A 61 7.15 3.16 3.71
N PHE A 62 7.53 3.62 4.89
CA PHE A 62 6.56 4.07 5.89
C PHE A 62 7.16 5.14 6.78
N SER A 63 6.29 5.92 7.39
CA SER A 63 6.62 6.88 8.43
C SER A 63 5.80 6.55 9.69
N ILE A 64 6.32 6.92 10.84
CA ILE A 64 5.67 6.72 12.13
C ILE A 64 5.40 8.07 12.77
N LYS A 65 4.23 8.19 13.39
CA LYS A 65 3.95 9.26 14.33
C LYS A 65 3.87 8.64 15.73
N PRO A 66 4.86 8.91 16.60
CA PRO A 66 4.86 8.42 17.98
C PRO A 66 3.63 8.91 18.76
N PRO A 67 3.26 8.20 19.84
CA PRO A 67 2.18 8.64 20.72
C PRO A 67 2.49 10.03 21.27
N ASN A 68 1.47 10.88 21.36
CA ASN A 68 1.57 12.26 21.84
C ASN A 68 2.55 13.16 21.05
N SER A 69 3.11 12.70 19.92
CA SER A 69 3.93 13.50 19.03
C SER A 69 3.06 14.13 17.93
N GLY A 70 3.29 15.42 17.66
CA GLY A 70 2.76 16.09 16.48
C GLY A 70 3.62 15.90 15.23
N ILE A 71 4.75 15.20 15.36
CA ILE A 71 5.79 15.09 14.34
C ILE A 71 5.73 13.69 13.73
N LEU A 72 5.85 13.65 12.40
CA LEU A 72 5.99 12.42 11.64
C LEU A 72 7.47 12.14 11.40
N GLU A 73 7.90 10.91 11.66
CA GLU A 73 9.28 10.46 11.58
C GLU A 73 9.42 9.39 10.49
N ASP A 74 10.39 9.55 9.60
CA ASP A 74 10.71 8.55 8.60
C ASP A 74 11.61 7.47 9.21
N ILE A 75 11.20 6.21 9.07
CA ILE A 75 11.93 5.07 9.60
C ILE A 75 12.75 4.43 8.48
N HIS A 76 14.04 4.24 8.74
CA HIS A 76 14.98 3.67 7.78
C HIS A 76 15.66 2.40 8.28
N ASN A 77 15.81 2.24 9.60
CA ASN A 77 16.56 1.12 10.18
C ASN A 77 16.09 0.77 11.61
N ASP A 78 16.66 -0.29 12.18
CA ASP A 78 16.32 -0.77 13.53
C ASP A 78 16.64 0.24 14.65
N MET A 79 17.62 1.13 14.45
CA MET A 79 17.98 2.12 15.46
C MET A 79 16.87 3.16 15.64
N ASP A 80 16.21 3.56 14.55
CA ASP A 80 15.05 4.47 14.61
C ASP A 80 13.90 3.80 15.39
N ILE A 81 13.73 2.48 15.25
CA ILE A 81 12.72 1.70 15.98
C ILE A 81 13.10 1.51 17.45
N LEU A 82 14.38 1.34 17.76
CA LEU A 82 14.85 1.25 19.13
C LEU A 82 14.64 2.57 19.88
N ASP A 83 14.92 3.69 19.23
CA ASP A 83 14.69 5.02 19.82
C ASP A 83 13.20 5.26 20.07
N LEU A 84 12.33 4.87 19.11
CA LEU A 84 10.88 4.87 19.28
C LEU A 84 10.45 4.00 20.46
N SER A 85 10.89 2.73 20.50
CA SER A 85 10.43 1.74 21.49
C SER A 85 10.77 2.14 22.92
N CYS A 86 11.89 2.85 23.12
CA CYS A 86 12.30 3.39 24.41
C CYS A 86 11.35 4.47 24.96
N SER A 87 10.48 5.04 24.13
CA SER A 87 9.50 6.07 24.49
C SER A 87 8.07 5.55 24.64
N LEU A 88 7.81 4.27 24.32
CA LEU A 88 6.48 3.69 24.32
C LEU A 88 6.07 3.20 25.72
N GLU A 89 4.81 3.46 26.07
CA GLU A 89 4.15 2.98 27.27
C GLU A 89 3.03 1.97 26.92
N ASP A 90 2.59 1.21 27.93
CA ASP A 90 1.56 0.18 27.72
C ASP A 90 0.22 0.82 27.33
N GLY A 91 -0.38 0.30 26.27
CA GLY A 91 -1.61 0.82 25.69
C GLY A 91 -1.42 1.98 24.71
N ASP A 92 -0.18 2.40 24.41
CA ASP A 92 0.06 3.44 23.42
C ASP A 92 -0.42 3.04 22.02
N ILE A 93 -0.80 4.06 21.25
CA ILE A 93 -1.16 3.91 19.84
C ILE A 93 -0.08 4.56 18.99
N VAL A 94 0.59 3.73 18.20
CA VAL A 94 1.61 4.16 17.24
C VAL A 94 0.96 4.23 15.86
N GLU A 95 0.92 5.41 15.27
CA GLU A 95 0.35 5.60 13.93
C GLU A 95 1.44 5.37 12.86
N VAL A 96 1.19 4.46 11.93
CA VAL A 96 2.12 4.10 10.85
C VAL A 96 1.48 4.43 9.51
N TYR A 97 2.16 5.21 8.67
CA TYR A 97 1.67 5.67 7.38
C TYR A 97 2.47 5.03 6.25
N VAL A 98 1.83 4.19 5.43
CA VAL A 98 2.48 3.54 4.29
C VAL A 98 2.62 4.52 3.13
N LYS A 99 3.83 4.64 2.59
CA LYS A 99 4.19 5.46 1.43
C LYS A 99 4.48 4.56 0.22
N HIS A 100 3.81 4.82 -0.89
CA HIS A 100 4.09 4.13 -2.15
C HIS A 100 5.13 4.93 -2.94
N LEU A 101 6.22 4.28 -3.40
CA LEU A 101 7.26 4.94 -4.22
C LEU A 101 6.74 5.51 -5.57
N ILE A 102 5.48 5.26 -5.92
CA ILE A 102 4.85 5.82 -7.13
C ILE A 102 4.34 7.26 -6.88
N ASP A 103 4.22 7.71 -5.63
CA ASP A 103 3.85 9.10 -5.33
C ASP A 103 4.95 10.12 -5.70
N ASP A 104 6.21 9.67 -5.81
CA ASP A 104 7.28 10.45 -6.43
C ASP A 104 7.24 10.20 -7.94
N ALA A 105 6.41 10.97 -8.64
CA ALA A 105 6.16 10.85 -10.07
C ALA A 105 7.46 10.83 -10.91
N VAL A 106 7.95 9.64 -11.25
CA VAL A 106 8.54 9.41 -12.57
C VAL A 106 7.37 9.04 -13.47
N VAL A 107 6.90 10.03 -14.22
CA VAL A 107 5.95 9.83 -15.32
C VAL A 107 6.66 8.96 -16.35
N ASP A 108 6.50 7.64 -16.27
CA ASP A 108 6.82 6.76 -17.38
C ASP A 108 5.66 6.82 -18.38
N PRO A 109 5.85 7.38 -19.59
CA PRO A 109 4.74 7.57 -20.55
C PRO A 109 4.23 6.27 -21.16
N THR A 110 4.82 5.10 -20.86
CA THR A 110 4.56 3.87 -21.61
C THR A 110 3.46 2.98 -21.02
N LEU A 111 3.04 3.20 -19.77
CA LEU A 111 2.07 2.32 -19.10
C LEU A 111 0.58 2.63 -19.38
N PHE A 112 0.26 3.62 -20.22
CA PHE A 112 -1.13 4.00 -20.54
C PHE A 112 -1.75 3.30 -21.76
N LEU A 113 -1.08 2.32 -22.40
CA LEU A 113 -1.53 1.76 -23.68
C LEU A 113 -1.96 0.28 -23.65
N LEU A 114 -2.57 -0.20 -22.56
CA LEU A 114 -3.16 -1.54 -22.60
C LEU A 114 -4.49 -1.70 -21.87
N GLU A 115 -5.44 -0.83 -22.15
CA GLU A 115 -6.85 -1.21 -22.07
C GLU A 115 -7.65 -0.31 -22.99
N ASN A 116 -8.09 -0.83 -24.14
CA ASN A 116 -9.24 -0.39 -24.94
C ASN A 116 -9.30 -1.29 -26.19
N VAL A 117 -9.73 -2.55 -26.02
CA VAL A 117 -10.27 -3.33 -27.13
C VAL A 117 -11.72 -2.89 -27.31
N PRO A 118 -12.12 -2.27 -28.43
CA PRO A 118 -13.52 -1.95 -28.64
C PRO A 118 -14.28 -3.23 -28.96
N HIS A 119 -15.21 -3.58 -28.07
CA HIS A 119 -16.27 -4.53 -28.33
C HIS A 119 -17.20 -3.91 -29.39
N GLY A 120 -17.23 -4.49 -30.59
CA GLY A 120 -18.15 -4.14 -31.66
C GLY A 120 -19.05 -5.33 -31.97
N ASP A 121 -20.34 -5.14 -31.76
CA ASP A 121 -21.38 -6.17 -31.86
C ASP A 121 -21.80 -6.47 -33.30
N MET A 122 -22.11 -7.75 -33.54
CA MET A 122 -23.25 -8.28 -34.31
C MET A 122 -23.48 -7.81 -35.76
N GLU A 123 -23.32 -8.73 -36.73
CA GLU A 123 -24.37 -9.02 -37.74
C GLU A 123 -24.33 -10.50 -38.18
N GLU A 124 -25.48 -11.15 -38.03
CA GLU A 124 -25.87 -12.46 -38.56
C GLU A 124 -26.33 -12.31 -40.02
N SER A 125 -25.83 -13.17 -40.92
CA SER A 125 -26.52 -13.65 -42.14
C SER A 125 -25.55 -14.61 -42.83
N GLY A 126 -25.83 -15.89 -43.07
CA GLY A 126 -26.94 -16.42 -43.86
C GLY A 126 -26.32 -17.26 -45.00
N SER A 127 -26.68 -18.53 -45.07
CA SER A 127 -26.16 -19.60 -45.95
C SER A 127 -25.97 -19.24 -47.43
N THR A 128 -25.09 -19.98 -48.15
CA THR A 128 -25.48 -20.98 -49.18
C THR A 128 -24.26 -21.50 -49.97
N PHE A 129 -24.20 -22.84 -50.09
CA PHE A 129 -23.35 -23.61 -50.99
C PHE A 129 -23.61 -23.28 -52.46
N ASN A 130 -22.57 -23.11 -53.28
CA ASN A 130 -22.68 -23.39 -54.71
C ASN A 130 -21.41 -24.05 -55.25
N LYS A 131 -21.59 -25.31 -55.67
CA LYS A 131 -20.71 -26.07 -56.55
C LYS A 131 -20.98 -25.61 -57.98
N VAL A 132 -19.96 -25.17 -58.70
CA VAL A 132 -19.97 -25.14 -60.18
C VAL A 132 -18.77 -25.94 -60.67
N ASN A 133 -19.10 -26.93 -61.48
CA ASN A 133 -18.20 -27.73 -62.30
C ASN A 133 -18.24 -27.19 -63.74
N GLU A 134 -17.33 -27.72 -64.58
CA GLU A 134 -17.18 -27.62 -66.05
C GLU A 134 -16.00 -26.73 -66.47
N GLN A 135 -14.86 -27.35 -66.85
CA GLN A 135 -14.49 -27.90 -68.19
C GLN A 135 -14.25 -26.75 -69.20
N VAL A 136 -13.28 -26.72 -70.12
CA VAL A 136 -12.68 -27.70 -71.04
C VAL A 136 -11.34 -27.11 -71.53
N GLY A 137 -10.36 -27.94 -71.90
CA GLY A 137 -9.20 -27.55 -72.70
C GLY A 137 -8.11 -28.60 -72.72
#